data_AF-A0A7Y5G5C1-F1
#
_entry.id   AF-A0A7Y5G5C1-F1
#
_cell.length_a   1.000
_cell.length_b   1.000
_cell.length_c   1.000
_cell.angle_alpha   90.00
_cell.angle_beta   90.00
_cell.angle_gamma   90.00
#
_symmetry.space_group_name_H-M   'P 1'
#
loop_
_entity.id
_entity.type
_entity.pdbx_description
1 polymer ?
#
loop_
_entity_poly.entity_id
_entity_poly.type
_entity_poly.pdbx_seq_one_letter_code
_entity_poly.pdbx_strand_id
1 'polypeptide(L)'
;MLHRALPVLFLAGVGLLTFGAAYADVLPPGPTRPRPHHVAPVERWRPPAPRAFQVSLVDDGLSPLPTFFHNDRRYVLGNLADAIGPGLNSVSQFGVLQGAYAERALYNPYYERMALRMQAMRNSLSTNPGGASYARYQQELSVLKQNLLTEQYARNYEKDNTQRFFMHSDVPELPINAKFASFKDDGGQSRLDFYFMTPFSYLNFKSNPFEQHLLASNVTAKAKIFDHDYNEVGKIEREYLLSSTPMDVAVRSLLDEFRITLKPGKYHVAIQLENNLAEKIGSYQFEAAVRDYNQNELMVSDLQMALKVEENAADPDKFVKPNTRLRVVPNPAALIVKKNPMAVYYDIYNLTLDNSGHSSYEVAYTVKTLNEKKGLVLAIAQLFTGKKKTSLSSVTLKQGASTTQREYIGLDVSDLPEGAAQLEVKVKDLLSGKETASTIPLNLTSGKK
;
A
#
# COMPACT_ATOMS: atom_id res chain seq x y z
N MET A 1 -9.59 76.62 -5.03
CA MET A 1 -10.57 75.52 -4.87
C MET A 1 -9.77 74.29 -4.44
N LEU A 2 -9.54 74.04 -3.14
CA LEU A 2 -10.35 73.19 -2.23
C LEU A 2 -10.79 71.88 -2.93
N HIS A 3 -10.55 70.65 -2.49
CA HIS A 3 -10.25 70.00 -1.20
C HIS A 3 -9.64 68.60 -1.50
N ARG A 4 -8.69 68.04 -0.69
CA ARG A 4 -8.86 66.94 0.32
C ARG A 4 -9.55 65.65 -0.22
N ALA A 5 -9.22 64.40 0.13
CA ALA A 5 -8.35 63.79 1.13
C ALA A 5 -8.23 62.24 0.89
N LEU A 6 -7.10 61.66 1.33
CA LEU A 6 -6.81 60.38 2.05
C LEU A 6 -7.56 59.03 1.81
N PRO A 7 -6.92 57.89 2.21
CA PRO A 7 -7.23 56.51 1.84
C PRO A 7 -8.10 55.76 2.87
N VAL A 8 -8.53 54.55 2.53
CA VAL A 8 -9.23 53.63 3.44
C VAL A 8 -8.28 52.51 3.92
N LEU A 9 -8.20 52.41 5.23
CA LEU A 9 -7.54 51.39 6.05
C LEU A 9 -8.66 50.84 6.95
N PHE A 10 -8.74 49.52 7.17
CA PHE A 10 -9.53 48.98 8.29
C PHE A 10 -8.71 47.98 9.12
N LEU A 11 -8.92 48.13 10.42
CA LEU A 11 -8.10 47.73 11.56
C LEU A 11 -8.51 46.40 12.17
N ALA A 12 -7.57 45.85 12.94
CA ALA A 12 -7.70 44.76 13.90
C ALA A 12 -8.74 45.02 15.01
N GLY A 13 -9.26 43.93 15.58
CA GLY A 13 -10.01 43.92 16.83
C GLY A 13 -9.32 43.01 17.86
N VAL A 14 -8.72 43.63 18.87
CA VAL A 14 -8.32 43.03 20.15
C VAL A 14 -9.48 43.27 21.13
N GLY A 15 -9.84 42.25 21.91
CA GLY A 15 -10.77 42.36 23.04
C GLY A 15 -10.09 41.92 24.32
N LEU A 16 -9.93 42.86 25.26
CA LEU A 16 -9.38 42.71 26.60
C LEU A 16 -10.51 43.08 27.57
N LEU A 17 -10.77 42.26 28.60
CA LEU A 17 -11.65 42.61 29.72
C LEU A 17 -10.96 42.26 31.04
N THR A 18 -11.06 43.19 31.99
CA THR A 18 -10.31 43.25 33.25
C THR A 18 -11.21 43.13 34.49
N PHE A 19 -10.65 42.43 35.49
CA PHE A 19 -10.68 42.60 36.96
C PHE A 19 -11.97 42.55 37.79
N GLY A 20 -11.89 41.74 38.86
CA GLY A 20 -12.62 41.88 40.12
C GLY A 20 -12.04 40.95 41.19
N ALA A 21 -11.47 41.52 42.25
CA ALA A 21 -10.73 40.84 43.33
C ALA A 21 -11.63 40.40 44.50
N ALA A 22 -11.18 39.39 45.27
CA ALA A 22 -11.44 39.29 46.72
C ALA A 22 -10.37 38.42 47.40
N TYR A 23 -9.75 38.99 48.44
CA TYR A 23 -8.82 38.37 49.38
C TYR A 23 -9.58 37.60 50.48
N ALA A 24 -9.03 36.49 50.96
CA ALA A 24 -9.17 36.04 52.35
C ALA A 24 -8.04 35.06 52.71
N ASP A 25 -7.26 35.40 53.74
CA ASP A 25 -6.23 34.59 54.38
C ASP A 25 -6.82 33.41 55.19
N VAL A 26 -6.24 32.20 55.08
CA VAL A 26 -6.19 31.20 56.18
C VAL A 26 -4.89 30.36 56.06
N LEU A 27 -4.24 30.18 57.21
CA LEU A 27 -2.94 29.57 57.53
C LEU A 27 -2.69 28.12 57.05
N PRO A 28 -1.42 27.64 57.02
CA PRO A 28 -1.06 26.31 56.54
C PRO A 28 -1.15 25.23 57.63
N PRO A 29 -1.51 23.97 57.30
CA PRO A 29 -1.29 22.85 58.20
C PRO A 29 0.13 22.27 58.05
N GLY A 30 0.76 22.00 59.19
CA GLY A 30 2.09 21.40 59.34
C GLY A 30 2.17 19.90 58.98
N PRO A 31 3.35 19.28 59.21
CA PRO A 31 3.74 18.04 58.56
C PRO A 31 3.05 16.82 59.19
N THR A 32 2.44 15.99 58.34
CA THR A 32 1.89 14.70 58.75
C THR A 32 2.95 13.59 58.64
N ARG A 33 3.06 12.78 59.70
CA ARG A 33 3.94 11.62 59.82
C ARG A 33 3.54 10.51 58.84
N PRO A 34 4.49 9.68 58.36
CA PRO A 34 4.20 8.61 57.41
C PRO A 34 3.46 7.46 58.12
N ARG A 35 2.31 7.07 57.58
CA ARG A 35 1.66 5.80 57.92
C ARG A 35 2.33 4.66 57.14
N PRO A 36 2.41 3.45 57.72
CA PRO A 36 3.03 2.31 57.07
C PRO A 36 2.22 1.92 55.84
N HIS A 37 2.88 1.90 54.68
CA HIS A 37 2.28 1.40 53.45
C HIS A 37 1.99 -0.09 53.63
N HIS A 38 0.70 -0.43 53.76
CA HIS A 38 0.22 -1.72 53.29
C HIS A 38 0.60 -1.79 51.81
N VAL A 39 1.57 -2.64 51.49
CA VAL A 39 1.86 -3.03 50.12
C VAL A 39 0.64 -3.78 49.63
N ALA A 40 -0.24 -3.07 48.92
CA ALA A 40 -1.21 -3.70 48.04
C ALA A 40 -0.41 -4.64 47.10
N PRO A 41 -0.87 -5.87 46.84
CA PRO A 41 -0.16 -6.77 45.96
C PRO A 41 0.06 -6.03 44.64
N VAL A 42 1.33 -6.01 44.19
CA VAL A 42 1.69 -5.45 42.89
C VAL A 42 0.77 -6.09 41.86
N GLU A 43 -0.22 -5.32 41.41
CA GLU A 43 -1.07 -5.69 40.31
C GLU A 43 -0.12 -5.74 39.11
N ARG A 44 0.38 -6.95 38.79
CA ARG A 44 1.17 -7.17 37.60
C ARG A 44 0.35 -6.59 36.46
N TRP A 45 0.89 -5.55 35.83
CA TRP A 45 0.34 -4.99 34.62
C TRP A 45 0.03 -6.14 33.67
N ARG A 46 -1.26 -6.45 33.51
CA ARG A 46 -1.73 -7.31 32.44
C ARG A 46 -1.90 -6.36 31.26
N PRO A 47 -1.22 -6.60 30.12
CA PRO A 47 -1.54 -5.87 28.91
C PRO A 47 -3.06 -5.96 28.70
N PRO A 48 -3.74 -4.87 28.26
CA PRO A 48 -5.13 -4.97 27.86
C PRO A 48 -5.22 -6.12 26.86
N ALA A 49 -6.16 -7.05 27.09
CA ALA A 49 -6.41 -8.14 26.15
C ALA A 49 -6.53 -7.50 24.76
N PRO A 50 -5.83 -8.03 23.73
CA PRO A 50 -5.86 -7.44 22.40
C PRO A 50 -7.33 -7.25 22.03
N ARG A 51 -7.75 -6.00 21.80
CA ARG A 51 -9.08 -5.74 21.26
C ARG A 51 -9.08 -6.39 19.89
N ALA A 52 -9.72 -7.55 19.79
CA ALA A 52 -9.97 -8.20 18.53
C ALA A 52 -10.70 -7.19 17.64
N PHE A 53 -10.04 -6.71 16.60
CA PHE A 53 -10.68 -5.89 15.59
C PHE A 53 -11.79 -6.74 14.97
N GLN A 54 -13.05 -6.43 15.26
CA GLN A 54 -14.19 -7.00 14.55
C GLN A 54 -14.33 -6.28 13.20
N VAL A 55 -13.59 -6.76 12.20
CA VAL A 55 -13.85 -6.38 10.80
C VAL A 55 -15.06 -7.16 10.32
N SER A 56 -16.25 -6.57 10.30
CA SER A 56 -17.43 -7.24 9.74
C SER A 56 -17.38 -7.14 8.23
N LEU A 57 -17.27 -8.29 7.56
CA LEU A 57 -17.47 -8.36 6.12
C LEU A 57 -18.96 -8.29 5.87
N VAL A 58 -19.34 -7.36 5.01
CA VAL A 58 -20.72 -7.10 4.61
C VAL A 58 -20.84 -7.40 3.12
N ASP A 59 -22.02 -7.89 2.70
CA ASP A 59 -22.32 -8.07 1.29
C ASP A 59 -22.57 -6.73 0.59
N ASP A 60 -22.86 -6.78 -0.71
CA ASP A 60 -23.11 -5.61 -1.55
C ASP A 60 -24.37 -4.81 -1.13
N GLY A 61 -25.19 -5.36 -0.21
CA GLY A 61 -26.32 -4.69 0.44
C GLY A 61 -26.02 -4.18 1.86
N LEU A 62 -24.74 -4.17 2.27
CA LEU A 62 -24.27 -3.81 3.61
C LEU A 62 -24.80 -4.72 4.73
N SER A 63 -25.30 -5.92 4.41
CA SER A 63 -25.72 -6.90 5.41
C SER A 63 -24.52 -7.75 5.86
N PRO A 64 -24.31 -7.95 7.17
CA PRO A 64 -23.14 -8.68 7.66
C PRO A 64 -23.17 -10.12 7.17
N LEU A 65 -22.11 -10.54 6.47
CA LEU A 65 -21.93 -11.92 6.04
C LEU A 65 -21.83 -12.81 7.28
N PRO A 66 -22.55 -13.94 7.35
CA PRO A 66 -22.48 -14.83 8.49
C PRO A 66 -21.05 -15.35 8.65
N THR A 67 -20.46 -15.11 9.82
CA THR A 67 -19.13 -15.59 10.21
C THR A 67 -19.24 -16.40 11.48
N PHE A 68 -18.41 -17.43 11.62
CA PHE A 68 -18.27 -18.16 12.88
C PHE A 68 -16.80 -18.37 13.22
N PHE A 69 -16.56 -18.70 14.49
CA PHE A 69 -15.23 -18.86 15.06
C PHE A 69 -14.99 -20.32 15.43
N HIS A 70 -13.78 -20.81 15.12
CA HIS A 70 -13.31 -22.12 15.59
C HIS A 70 -11.79 -22.07 15.80
N ASN A 71 -11.32 -22.49 16.97
CA ASN A 71 -9.92 -22.44 17.41
C ASN A 71 -9.27 -21.05 17.19
N ASP A 72 -9.90 -20.01 17.74
CA ASP A 72 -9.43 -18.61 17.70
C ASP A 72 -9.18 -18.02 16.30
N ARG A 73 -9.76 -18.64 15.27
CA ARG A 73 -9.73 -18.16 13.89
C ARG A 73 -11.15 -17.85 13.40
N ARG A 74 -11.25 -16.76 12.65
CA ARG A 74 -12.50 -16.26 12.05
C ARG A 74 -12.59 -16.74 10.61
N TYR A 75 -13.67 -17.44 10.27
CA TYR A 75 -13.88 -17.99 8.93
C TYR A 75 -14.94 -17.18 8.16
N VAL A 76 -14.67 -16.98 6.87
CA VAL A 76 -15.55 -16.32 5.88
C VAL A 76 -15.94 -17.37 4.85
N LEU A 77 -17.22 -17.47 4.51
CA LEU A 77 -17.76 -18.50 3.61
C LEU A 77 -17.19 -18.37 2.18
N GLY A 78 -16.07 -19.04 1.95
CA GLY A 78 -15.40 -19.19 0.66
C GLY A 78 -14.65 -20.52 0.62
N ASN A 79 -15.37 -21.63 0.85
CA ASN A 79 -14.82 -22.98 0.71
C ASN A 79 -15.90 -23.87 0.08
N LEU A 80 -15.76 -24.18 -1.21
CA LEU A 80 -16.77 -24.91 -1.99
C LEU A 80 -17.02 -26.33 -1.43
N ALA A 81 -16.03 -26.91 -0.74
CA ALA A 81 -16.13 -28.20 -0.08
C ALA A 81 -17.10 -28.18 1.12
N ASP A 82 -17.17 -27.05 1.85
CA ASP A 82 -18.09 -26.87 2.99
C ASP A 82 -19.46 -26.35 2.53
N ALA A 83 -19.50 -25.59 1.42
CA ALA A 83 -20.73 -25.10 0.80
C ALA A 83 -21.57 -26.21 0.17
N ILE A 84 -20.97 -27.35 -0.18
CA ILE A 84 -21.66 -28.56 -0.65
C ILE A 84 -21.77 -29.59 0.49
N GLY A 85 -22.07 -29.11 1.70
CA GLY A 85 -22.27 -29.95 2.87
C GLY A 85 -23.45 -30.93 2.71
N PRO A 86 -23.50 -31.99 3.54
CA PRO A 86 -24.50 -33.06 3.45
C PRO A 86 -25.96 -32.59 3.63
N GLY A 87 -26.19 -31.34 4.02
CA GLY A 87 -27.52 -30.76 4.24
C GLY A 87 -28.18 -30.10 3.03
N LEU A 88 -27.49 -29.93 1.89
CA LEU A 88 -28.11 -29.34 0.70
C LEU A 88 -28.83 -30.39 -0.14
N ASN A 89 -30.05 -30.09 -0.58
CA ASN A 89 -30.72 -30.89 -1.60
C ASN A 89 -29.96 -30.80 -2.94
N SER A 90 -30.16 -31.79 -3.80
CA SER A 90 -29.36 -31.94 -5.02
C SER A 90 -29.51 -30.76 -5.98
N VAL A 91 -30.69 -30.14 -6.06
CA VAL A 91 -30.93 -28.95 -6.90
C VAL A 91 -30.03 -27.79 -6.46
N SER A 92 -29.90 -27.57 -5.15
CA SER A 92 -29.01 -26.55 -4.60
C SER A 92 -27.53 -26.88 -4.81
N GLN A 93 -27.14 -28.16 -4.67
CA GLN A 93 -25.77 -28.58 -4.96
C GLN A 93 -25.38 -28.36 -6.43
N PHE A 94 -26.29 -28.65 -7.36
CA PHE A 94 -26.09 -28.35 -8.79
C PHE A 94 -26.06 -26.85 -9.06
N GLY A 95 -26.85 -26.03 -8.35
CA GLY A 95 -26.81 -24.57 -8.46
C GLY A 95 -25.46 -23.98 -8.03
N VAL A 96 -24.90 -24.45 -6.91
CA VAL A 96 -23.57 -24.04 -6.44
C VAL A 96 -22.48 -24.43 -7.44
N LEU A 97 -22.50 -25.67 -7.93
CA LEU A 97 -21.54 -26.12 -8.95
C LEU A 97 -21.72 -25.43 -10.29
N GLN A 98 -22.96 -25.15 -10.71
CA GLN A 98 -23.25 -24.36 -11.90
C GLN A 98 -22.61 -22.99 -11.80
N GLY A 99 -22.80 -22.27 -10.68
CA GLY A 99 -22.17 -20.97 -10.44
C GLY A 99 -20.65 -21.07 -10.50
N ALA A 100 -20.08 -22.05 -9.80
CA ALA A 100 -18.64 -22.30 -9.81
C ALA A 100 -18.09 -22.59 -11.22
N TYR A 101 -18.77 -23.41 -12.04
CA TYR A 101 -18.34 -23.67 -13.42
C TYR A 101 -18.60 -22.47 -14.35
N ALA A 102 -19.67 -21.70 -14.13
CA ALA A 102 -20.01 -20.52 -14.94
C ALA A 102 -19.00 -19.39 -14.74
N GLU A 103 -18.56 -19.15 -13.51
CA GLU A 103 -17.44 -18.24 -13.22
C GLU A 103 -16.16 -18.67 -13.94
N ARG A 104 -15.99 -19.99 -14.17
CA ARG A 104 -14.82 -20.57 -14.82
C ARG A 104 -14.96 -20.71 -16.35
N ALA A 105 -16.15 -20.51 -16.90
CA ALA A 105 -16.43 -20.62 -18.33
C ALA A 105 -15.58 -19.67 -19.17
N LEU A 106 -15.15 -18.54 -18.58
CA LEU A 106 -14.28 -17.54 -19.20
C LEU A 106 -12.86 -18.05 -19.53
N TYR A 107 -12.45 -19.18 -18.95
CA TYR A 107 -11.08 -19.68 -19.02
C TYR A 107 -10.91 -20.91 -19.90
N ASN A 108 -11.98 -21.70 -20.09
CA ASN A 108 -11.94 -22.89 -20.93
C ASN A 108 -13.37 -23.26 -21.38
N PRO A 109 -13.61 -23.48 -22.68
CA PRO A 109 -14.93 -23.93 -23.19
C PRO A 109 -15.43 -25.22 -22.55
N TYR A 110 -14.56 -26.03 -21.95
CA TYR A 110 -14.95 -27.15 -21.12
C TYR A 110 -15.83 -26.72 -19.94
N TYR A 111 -15.48 -25.67 -19.20
CA TYR A 111 -16.23 -25.22 -18.04
C TYR A 111 -17.57 -24.59 -18.42
N GLU A 112 -17.65 -23.93 -19.57
CA GLU A 112 -18.92 -23.46 -20.13
C GLU A 112 -19.86 -24.65 -20.41
N ARG A 113 -19.36 -25.69 -21.08
CA ARG A 113 -20.12 -26.93 -21.32
C ARG A 113 -20.53 -27.58 -20.00
N MET A 114 -19.67 -27.56 -18.99
CA MET A 114 -20.00 -28.12 -17.67
C MET A 114 -21.04 -27.28 -16.93
N ALA A 115 -20.97 -25.95 -16.98
CA ALA A 115 -21.94 -25.05 -16.37
C ALA A 115 -23.32 -25.21 -17.01
N LEU A 116 -23.39 -25.22 -18.35
CA LEU A 116 -24.63 -25.45 -19.09
C LEU A 116 -25.21 -26.84 -18.81
N ARG A 117 -24.34 -27.86 -18.68
CA ARG A 117 -24.75 -29.21 -18.29
C ARG A 117 -25.27 -29.26 -16.85
N MET A 118 -24.67 -28.51 -15.90
CA MET A 118 -25.18 -28.42 -14.52
C MET A 118 -26.54 -27.71 -14.49
N GLN A 119 -26.71 -26.66 -15.29
CA GLN A 119 -27.98 -25.95 -15.44
C GLN A 119 -29.07 -26.88 -15.99
N ALA A 120 -28.77 -27.67 -17.02
CA ALA A 120 -29.71 -28.63 -17.59
C ALA A 120 -30.10 -29.72 -16.58
N MET A 121 -29.14 -30.24 -15.80
CA MET A 121 -29.42 -31.24 -14.76
C MET A 121 -30.23 -30.65 -13.60
N ARG A 122 -29.91 -29.42 -13.18
CA ARG A 122 -30.68 -28.69 -12.18
C ARG A 122 -32.15 -28.52 -12.60
N ASN A 123 -32.38 -28.11 -13.84
CA ASN A 123 -33.72 -27.93 -14.40
C ASN A 123 -34.49 -29.27 -14.55
N SER A 124 -33.78 -30.36 -14.86
CA SER A 124 -34.37 -31.70 -14.92
C SER A 124 -34.78 -32.20 -13.53
N LEU A 125 -33.99 -31.90 -12.50
CA LEU A 125 -34.27 -32.30 -11.11
C LEU A 125 -35.35 -31.46 -10.45
N SER A 126 -35.50 -30.19 -10.82
CA SER A 126 -36.58 -29.34 -10.31
C SER A 126 -37.95 -29.73 -10.89
N THR A 127 -37.97 -30.31 -12.09
CA THR A 127 -39.21 -30.71 -12.79
C THR A 127 -39.66 -32.14 -12.48
N ASN A 128 -38.75 -33.05 -12.13
CA ASN A 128 -39.08 -34.43 -11.75
C ASN A 128 -38.17 -34.98 -10.64
N PRO A 129 -38.37 -34.56 -9.37
CA PRO A 129 -37.58 -35.04 -8.24
C PRO A 129 -37.89 -36.52 -7.96
N GLY A 130 -36.93 -37.42 -8.25
CA GLY A 130 -37.04 -38.85 -7.97
C GLY A 130 -37.21 -39.77 -9.19
N GLY A 131 -37.19 -39.22 -10.42
CA GLY A 131 -37.20 -40.03 -11.64
C GLY A 131 -35.96 -40.92 -11.81
N ALA A 132 -36.00 -41.89 -12.73
CA ALA A 132 -34.92 -42.86 -12.99
C ALA A 132 -33.54 -42.20 -13.26
N SER A 133 -33.52 -40.96 -13.72
CA SER A 133 -32.30 -40.17 -13.95
C SER A 133 -31.62 -39.67 -12.66
N TYR A 134 -32.31 -39.67 -11.52
CA TYR A 134 -31.81 -39.13 -10.24
C TYR A 134 -30.54 -39.84 -9.78
N ALA A 135 -30.53 -41.18 -9.77
CA ALA A 135 -29.36 -41.96 -9.38
C ALA A 135 -28.15 -41.71 -10.29
N ARG A 136 -28.40 -41.54 -11.60
CA ARG A 136 -27.38 -41.21 -12.60
C ARG A 136 -26.78 -39.81 -12.33
N TYR A 137 -27.62 -38.84 -12.01
CA TYR A 137 -27.17 -37.48 -11.67
C TYR A 137 -26.38 -37.43 -10.36
N GLN A 138 -26.73 -38.24 -9.35
CA GLN A 138 -25.91 -38.34 -8.11
C GLN A 138 -24.52 -38.89 -8.39
N GLN A 139 -24.43 -39.94 -9.22
CA GLN A 139 -23.15 -40.51 -9.61
C GLN A 139 -22.30 -39.49 -10.38
N GLU A 140 -22.90 -38.78 -11.34
CA GLU A 140 -22.22 -37.75 -12.10
C GLU A 140 -21.76 -36.57 -11.22
N LEU A 141 -22.59 -36.15 -10.26
CA LEU A 141 -22.26 -35.13 -9.27
C LEU A 141 -21.03 -35.51 -8.44
N SER A 142 -20.90 -36.78 -8.04
CA SER A 142 -19.75 -37.27 -7.27
C SER A 142 -18.44 -37.21 -8.06
N VAL A 143 -18.47 -37.56 -9.36
CA VAL A 143 -17.31 -37.48 -10.26
C VAL A 143 -16.89 -36.03 -10.48
N LEU A 144 -17.85 -35.13 -10.66
CA LEU A 144 -17.57 -33.71 -10.89
C LEU A 144 -17.02 -32.98 -9.67
N LYS A 145 -17.48 -33.35 -8.47
CA LYS A 145 -16.87 -32.90 -7.22
C LYS A 145 -15.43 -33.36 -7.12
N GLN A 146 -15.16 -34.63 -7.44
CA GLN A 146 -13.80 -35.19 -7.43
C GLN A 146 -12.88 -34.52 -8.46
N ASN A 147 -13.36 -34.26 -9.68
CA ASN A 147 -12.57 -33.56 -10.70
C ASN A 147 -12.22 -32.14 -10.26
N LEU A 148 -13.18 -31.39 -9.72
CA LEU A 148 -12.94 -30.02 -9.24
C LEU A 148 -11.96 -29.99 -8.06
N LEU A 149 -12.08 -30.94 -7.13
CA LEU A 149 -11.15 -31.11 -6.02
C LEU A 149 -9.75 -31.48 -6.54
N THR A 150 -9.66 -32.42 -7.48
CA THR A 150 -8.39 -32.85 -8.09
C THR A 150 -7.71 -31.71 -8.84
N GLU A 151 -8.45 -30.85 -9.55
CA GLU A 151 -7.92 -29.64 -10.20
C GLU A 151 -7.48 -28.58 -9.18
N GLN A 152 -8.18 -28.45 -8.06
CA GLN A 152 -7.77 -27.57 -6.97
C GLN A 152 -6.48 -28.08 -6.31
N TYR A 153 -6.36 -29.39 -6.10
CA TYR A 153 -5.15 -30.05 -5.62
C TYR A 153 -4.00 -29.93 -6.64
N ALA A 154 -4.24 -30.15 -7.93
CA ALA A 154 -3.25 -30.01 -8.98
C ALA A 154 -2.73 -28.57 -9.10
N ARG A 155 -3.62 -27.57 -8.99
CA ARG A 155 -3.21 -26.16 -8.91
C ARG A 155 -2.37 -25.86 -7.69
N ASN A 156 -2.75 -26.38 -6.52
CA ASN A 156 -1.95 -26.21 -5.31
C ASN A 156 -0.59 -26.92 -5.42
N TYR A 157 -0.55 -28.07 -6.09
CA TYR A 157 0.65 -28.86 -6.32
C TYR A 157 1.60 -28.24 -7.36
N GLU A 158 1.06 -27.66 -8.44
CA GLU A 158 1.83 -26.87 -9.43
C GLU A 158 2.31 -25.52 -8.85
N LYS A 159 1.58 -24.97 -7.87
CA LYS A 159 1.93 -23.73 -7.16
C LYS A 159 3.09 -23.92 -6.16
N ASP A 160 3.26 -25.14 -5.64
CA ASP A 160 4.32 -25.49 -4.68
C ASP A 160 5.61 -26.00 -5.34
N ASN A 161 5.58 -26.47 -6.59
CA ASN A 161 6.79 -26.89 -7.31
C ASN A 161 7.36 -25.78 -8.20
N THR A 162 8.29 -25.03 -7.61
CA THR A 162 9.33 -24.17 -8.21
C THR A 162 9.62 -24.39 -9.70
N GLN A 163 9.52 -23.28 -10.47
CA GLN A 163 10.41 -22.82 -11.55
C GLN A 163 9.66 -22.21 -12.76
N ARG A 164 9.09 -21.01 -12.59
CA ARG A 164 8.87 -20.06 -13.70
C ARG A 164 9.05 -18.61 -13.25
N PHE A 165 10.20 -18.31 -12.62
CA PHE A 165 10.73 -16.93 -12.61
C PHE A 165 11.55 -16.62 -13.88
N PHE A 166 11.66 -17.59 -14.79
CA PHE A 166 12.21 -17.40 -16.12
C PHE A 166 11.06 -17.32 -17.10
N MET A 167 11.01 -16.21 -17.85
CA MET A 167 10.09 -16.01 -18.96
C MET A 167 10.13 -17.24 -19.86
N HIS A 168 9.01 -17.96 -19.99
CA HIS A 168 8.81 -18.71 -21.22
C HIS A 168 8.63 -17.69 -22.34
N SER A 169 9.40 -17.85 -23.42
CA SER A 169 9.43 -16.95 -24.59
C SER A 169 8.08 -16.73 -25.26
N ASP A 170 7.08 -17.56 -24.93
CA ASP A 170 5.84 -17.68 -25.67
C ASP A 170 4.67 -16.93 -24.99
N VAL A 171 4.87 -16.38 -23.79
CA VAL A 171 3.85 -15.59 -23.07
C VAL A 171 4.08 -14.10 -23.30
N PRO A 172 3.07 -13.35 -23.78
CA PRO A 172 3.18 -11.90 -23.94
C PRO A 172 3.54 -11.18 -22.63
N GLU A 173 4.49 -10.25 -22.72
CA GLU A 173 4.97 -9.47 -21.57
C GLU A 173 3.89 -8.52 -21.04
N LEU A 174 3.73 -8.47 -19.72
CA LEU A 174 2.94 -7.46 -19.01
C LEU A 174 3.89 -6.42 -18.40
N PRO A 175 3.88 -5.15 -18.87
CA PRO A 175 4.74 -4.12 -18.32
C PRO A 175 4.45 -3.85 -16.84
N ILE A 176 5.48 -3.99 -16.00
CA ILE A 176 5.43 -3.63 -14.58
C ILE A 176 6.40 -2.50 -14.33
N ASN A 177 5.90 -1.47 -13.65
CA ASN A 177 6.75 -0.51 -12.96
C ASN A 177 6.74 -0.84 -11.47
N ALA A 178 7.92 -0.98 -10.86
CA ALA A 178 8.01 -1.17 -9.43
C ALA A 178 9.16 -0.36 -8.80
N LYS A 179 8.94 0.02 -7.54
CA LYS A 179 9.88 0.74 -6.68
C LYS A 179 9.75 0.23 -5.26
N PHE A 180 10.71 0.56 -4.41
CA PHE A 180 10.64 0.28 -2.98
C PHE A 180 11.17 1.44 -2.15
N ALA A 181 10.83 1.42 -0.87
CA ALA A 181 11.42 2.26 0.16
C ALA A 181 11.38 1.49 1.50
N SER A 182 12.45 1.59 2.28
CA SER A 182 12.51 1.06 3.63
C SER A 182 12.22 2.14 4.68
N PHE A 183 11.54 1.75 5.75
CA PHE A 183 11.15 2.59 6.87
C PHE A 183 11.36 1.84 8.19
N LYS A 184 11.38 2.57 9.29
CA LYS A 184 11.26 1.98 10.63
C LYS A 184 9.85 1.42 10.81
N ASP A 185 9.76 0.23 11.38
CA ASP A 185 8.50 -0.36 11.82
C ASP A 185 8.41 -0.39 13.35
N ASP A 186 7.23 -0.70 13.86
CA ASP A 186 7.05 -0.93 15.30
C ASP A 186 7.81 -2.20 15.74
N GLY A 187 8.17 -2.27 17.03
CA GLY A 187 8.84 -3.46 17.59
C GLY A 187 10.31 -3.64 17.18
N GLY A 188 10.93 -2.61 16.63
CA GLY A 188 12.36 -2.58 16.32
C GLY A 188 12.75 -3.41 15.10
N GLN A 189 11.84 -3.54 14.13
CA GLN A 189 12.15 -4.10 12.82
C GLN A 189 12.10 -3.02 11.74
N SER A 190 12.52 -3.38 10.54
CA SER A 190 12.48 -2.48 9.39
C SER A 190 11.41 -2.94 8.42
N ARG A 191 10.56 -2.00 8.01
CA ARG A 191 9.52 -2.23 7.02
C ARG A 191 10.07 -1.98 5.63
N LEU A 192 9.86 -2.91 4.71
CA LEU A 192 10.08 -2.71 3.29
C LEU A 192 8.72 -2.56 2.62
N ASP A 193 8.48 -1.35 2.10
CA ASP A 193 7.32 -1.05 1.27
C ASP A 193 7.77 -1.14 -0.19
N PHE A 194 7.13 -1.99 -0.99
CA PHE A 194 7.36 -2.01 -2.42
C PHE A 194 6.06 -1.85 -3.18
N TYR A 195 6.12 -0.96 -4.15
CA TYR A 195 5.00 -0.41 -4.88
C TYR A 195 5.09 -0.87 -6.32
N PHE A 196 3.97 -1.23 -6.93
CA PHE A 196 3.93 -1.63 -8.32
C PHE A 196 2.73 -1.06 -9.06
N MET A 197 2.90 -0.88 -10.36
CA MET A 197 1.88 -0.36 -11.25
C MET A 197 1.91 -1.02 -12.62
N THR A 198 0.73 -1.38 -13.13
CA THR A 198 0.51 -1.76 -14.54
C THR A 198 -0.70 -1.02 -15.10
N PRO A 199 -0.60 -0.36 -16.27
CA PRO A 199 -1.76 0.25 -16.91
C PRO A 199 -2.81 -0.80 -17.31
N PHE A 200 -4.09 -0.45 -17.20
CA PHE A 200 -5.19 -1.33 -17.58
C PHE A 200 -5.16 -1.67 -19.08
N SER A 201 -4.65 -0.76 -19.91
CA SER A 201 -4.51 -0.97 -21.36
C SER A 201 -3.58 -2.14 -21.73
N TYR A 202 -2.72 -2.60 -20.81
CA TYR A 202 -1.89 -3.79 -21.02
C TYR A 202 -2.54 -5.08 -20.50
N LEU A 203 -3.62 -4.98 -19.72
CA LEU A 203 -4.36 -6.12 -19.22
C LEU A 203 -5.39 -6.59 -20.27
N ASN A 204 -5.61 -7.89 -20.31
CA ASN A 204 -6.72 -8.50 -21.02
C ASN A 204 -7.98 -8.31 -20.18
N PHE A 205 -9.00 -7.74 -20.81
CA PHE A 205 -10.32 -7.55 -20.24
C PHE A 205 -11.32 -8.36 -21.07
N LYS A 206 -12.23 -9.08 -20.42
CA LYS A 206 -13.31 -9.85 -21.06
C LYS A 206 -14.64 -9.18 -20.75
N SER A 207 -15.58 -9.17 -21.70
CA SER A 207 -16.92 -8.64 -21.45
C SER A 207 -17.59 -9.40 -20.31
N ASN A 208 -18.20 -8.66 -19.38
CA ASN A 208 -18.99 -9.26 -18.32
C ASN A 208 -20.29 -9.84 -18.94
N PRO A 209 -20.57 -11.14 -18.79
CA PRO A 209 -21.73 -11.77 -19.42
C PRO A 209 -23.07 -11.28 -18.84
N PHE A 210 -23.08 -10.71 -17.63
CA PHE A 210 -24.27 -10.20 -16.96
C PHE A 210 -24.46 -8.70 -17.16
N GLU A 211 -23.37 -7.98 -17.41
CA GLU A 211 -23.37 -6.53 -17.64
C GLU A 211 -22.48 -6.20 -18.83
N GLN A 212 -23.02 -6.31 -20.05
CA GLN A 212 -22.24 -6.23 -21.29
C GLN A 212 -21.45 -4.91 -21.50
N HIS A 213 -21.80 -3.85 -20.77
CA HIS A 213 -21.11 -2.57 -20.78
C HIS A 213 -19.89 -2.53 -19.84
N LEU A 214 -19.75 -3.51 -18.96
CA LEU A 214 -18.61 -3.69 -18.08
C LEU A 214 -17.68 -4.77 -18.62
N LEU A 215 -16.40 -4.54 -18.36
CA LEU A 215 -15.33 -5.47 -18.63
C LEU A 215 -14.76 -5.97 -17.31
N ALA A 216 -14.44 -7.26 -17.25
CA ALA A 216 -13.82 -7.90 -16.11
C ALA A 216 -12.41 -8.39 -16.45
N SER A 217 -11.52 -8.35 -15.47
CA SER A 217 -10.17 -8.90 -15.56
C SER A 217 -9.75 -9.43 -14.19
N ASN A 218 -8.95 -10.49 -14.15
CA ASN A 218 -8.29 -10.90 -12.92
C ASN A 218 -6.77 -10.75 -13.05
N VAL A 219 -6.15 -10.27 -11.98
CA VAL A 219 -4.70 -10.13 -11.89
C VAL A 219 -4.23 -10.76 -10.59
N THR A 220 -3.21 -11.60 -10.65
CA THR A 220 -2.53 -12.12 -9.45
C THR A 220 -1.17 -11.48 -9.35
N ALA A 221 -0.91 -10.77 -8.26
CA ALA A 221 0.42 -10.27 -7.93
C ALA A 221 1.07 -11.16 -6.88
N LYS A 222 2.28 -11.63 -7.17
CA LYS A 222 3.10 -12.45 -6.28
C LYS A 222 4.41 -11.70 -6.01
N ALA A 223 4.90 -11.78 -4.80
CA ALA A 223 6.24 -11.35 -4.46
C ALA A 223 6.94 -12.43 -3.66
N LYS A 224 8.21 -12.68 -3.99
CA LYS A 224 9.12 -13.51 -3.21
C LYS A 224 10.31 -12.68 -2.77
N ILE A 225 10.72 -12.89 -1.54
CA ILE A 225 11.83 -12.21 -0.90
C ILE A 225 12.84 -13.28 -0.52
N PHE A 226 14.07 -13.10 -0.99
CA PHE A 226 15.20 -13.94 -0.67
C PHE A 226 16.24 -13.13 0.10
N ASP A 227 16.90 -13.75 1.07
CA ASP A 227 18.09 -13.16 1.70
C ASP A 227 19.28 -13.12 0.73
N HIS A 228 20.44 -12.67 1.21
CA HIS A 228 21.66 -12.57 0.41
C HIS A 228 22.16 -13.93 -0.12
N ASP A 229 21.82 -15.03 0.55
CA ASP A 229 22.20 -16.39 0.20
C ASP A 229 21.13 -17.10 -0.66
N TYR A 230 20.14 -16.33 -1.15
CA TYR A 230 19.00 -16.79 -1.93
C TYR A 230 18.04 -17.74 -1.17
N ASN A 231 18.04 -17.75 0.16
CA ASN A 231 17.02 -18.48 0.93
C ASN A 231 15.71 -17.67 0.92
N GLU A 232 14.58 -18.31 0.64
CA GLU A 232 13.27 -17.66 0.68
C GLU A 232 12.92 -17.29 2.14
N VAL A 233 12.80 -15.99 2.43
CA VAL A 233 12.48 -15.46 3.76
C VAL A 233 11.07 -14.86 3.83
N GLY A 234 10.41 -14.70 2.69
CA GLY A 234 9.06 -14.17 2.64
C GLY A 234 8.39 -14.36 1.29
N LYS A 235 7.07 -14.48 1.31
CA LYS A 235 6.22 -14.49 0.13
C LYS A 235 4.92 -13.76 0.38
N ILE A 236 4.42 -13.06 -0.64
CA ILE A 236 3.14 -12.35 -0.62
C ILE A 236 2.41 -12.69 -1.91
N GLU A 237 1.12 -12.92 -1.82
CA GLU A 237 0.25 -13.13 -2.98
C GLU A 237 -1.05 -12.36 -2.79
N ARG A 238 -1.52 -11.68 -3.83
CA ARG A 238 -2.80 -10.99 -3.84
C ARG A 238 -3.47 -11.14 -5.20
N GLU A 239 -4.75 -11.49 -5.17
CA GLU A 239 -5.60 -11.52 -6.34
C GLU A 239 -6.44 -10.24 -6.42
N TYR A 240 -6.61 -9.74 -7.63
CA TYR A 240 -7.42 -8.57 -7.97
C TYR A 240 -8.51 -8.99 -8.93
N LEU A 241 -9.76 -8.74 -8.56
CA LEU A 241 -10.89 -8.78 -9.47
C LEU A 241 -11.19 -7.35 -9.90
N LEU A 242 -10.91 -7.05 -11.16
CA LEU A 242 -11.05 -5.73 -11.73
C LEU A 242 -12.34 -5.67 -12.55
N SER A 243 -13.18 -4.68 -12.25
CA SER A 243 -14.33 -4.31 -13.08
C SER A 243 -14.12 -2.89 -13.60
N SER A 244 -14.37 -2.68 -14.90
CA SER A 244 -14.01 -1.45 -15.59
C SER A 244 -14.90 -1.20 -16.80
N THR A 245 -15.11 0.07 -17.16
CA THR A 245 -15.65 0.42 -18.48
C THR A 245 -14.54 0.42 -19.54
N PRO A 246 -14.85 0.36 -20.85
CA PRO A 246 -13.85 0.52 -21.91
C PRO A 246 -13.06 1.83 -21.81
N MET A 247 -13.72 2.94 -21.41
CA MET A 247 -13.07 4.24 -21.23
C MET A 247 -12.06 4.19 -20.08
N ASP A 248 -12.44 3.55 -18.97
CA ASP A 248 -11.57 3.37 -17.81
C ASP A 248 -10.32 2.53 -18.13
N VAL A 249 -10.45 1.49 -18.98
CA VAL A 249 -9.31 0.66 -19.40
C VAL A 249 -8.24 1.48 -20.11
N ALA A 250 -8.63 2.53 -20.84
CA ALA A 250 -7.69 3.39 -21.56
C ALA A 250 -6.88 4.34 -20.65
N VAL A 251 -7.38 4.65 -19.45
CA VAL A 251 -6.82 5.72 -18.60
C VAL A 251 -6.38 5.28 -17.21
N ARG A 252 -6.87 4.13 -16.71
CA ARG A 252 -6.57 3.63 -15.35
C ARG A 252 -5.36 2.70 -15.33
N SER A 253 -4.83 2.52 -14.12
CA SER A 253 -3.77 1.56 -13.83
C SER A 253 -4.11 0.78 -12.56
N LEU A 254 -3.67 -0.48 -12.50
CA LEU A 254 -3.60 -1.23 -11.25
C LEU A 254 -2.40 -0.70 -10.49
N LEU A 255 -2.63 -0.08 -9.32
CA LEU A 255 -1.61 0.44 -8.43
C LEU A 255 -1.75 -0.23 -7.06
N ASP A 256 -0.66 -0.82 -6.57
CA ASP A 256 -0.65 -1.41 -5.24
C ASP A 256 0.71 -1.33 -4.53
N GLU A 257 0.69 -1.69 -3.26
CA GLU A 257 1.77 -1.77 -2.32
C GLU A 257 1.71 -3.10 -1.56
N PHE A 258 2.85 -3.75 -1.46
CA PHE A 258 3.10 -4.80 -0.50
C PHE A 258 4.01 -4.26 0.59
N ARG A 259 3.70 -4.63 1.84
CA ARG A 259 4.49 -4.29 3.03
C ARG A 259 4.96 -5.57 3.67
N ILE A 260 6.24 -5.63 3.98
CA ILE A 260 6.83 -6.74 4.72
C ILE A 260 7.83 -6.20 5.74
N THR A 261 7.83 -6.80 6.92
CA THR A 261 8.78 -6.48 7.98
C THR A 261 9.94 -7.46 7.89
N LEU A 262 11.16 -6.94 7.79
CA LEU A 262 12.39 -7.71 7.61
C LEU A 262 13.43 -7.27 8.64
N LYS A 263 14.38 -8.18 8.91
CA LYS A 263 15.59 -7.81 9.65
C LYS A 263 16.45 -6.88 8.77
N PRO A 264 17.35 -6.08 9.36
CA PRO A 264 18.34 -5.35 8.59
C PRO A 264 19.21 -6.29 7.76
N GLY A 265 19.45 -5.95 6.49
CA GLY A 265 20.19 -6.83 5.58
C GLY A 265 20.00 -6.48 4.10
N LYS A 266 20.63 -7.28 3.24
CA LYS A 266 20.44 -7.22 1.78
C LYS A 266 19.51 -8.35 1.35
N TYR A 267 18.59 -8.03 0.45
CA TYR A 267 17.58 -8.96 -0.04
C TYR A 267 17.45 -8.89 -1.56
N HIS A 268 17.13 -10.03 -2.17
CA HIS A 268 16.66 -10.11 -3.55
C HIS A 268 15.14 -10.21 -3.54
N VAL A 269 14.47 -9.28 -4.21
CA VAL A 269 13.00 -9.25 -4.29
C VAL A 269 12.58 -9.48 -5.73
N ALA A 270 11.65 -10.41 -5.94
CA ALA A 270 11.04 -10.68 -7.23
C ALA A 270 9.53 -10.48 -7.13
N ILE A 271 8.99 -9.63 -7.98
CA ILE A 271 7.55 -9.38 -8.14
C ILE A 271 7.12 -9.98 -9.48
N GLN A 272 5.97 -10.63 -9.49
CA GLN A 272 5.33 -11.16 -10.69
C GLN A 272 3.87 -10.74 -10.72
N LEU A 273 3.39 -10.26 -11.87
CA LEU A 273 1.96 -10.08 -12.14
C LEU A 273 1.53 -11.05 -13.24
N GLU A 274 0.41 -11.72 -13.02
CA GLU A 274 -0.22 -12.65 -13.94
C GLU A 274 -1.64 -12.18 -14.25
N ASN A 275 -2.04 -12.08 -15.51
CA ASN A 275 -3.37 -11.66 -15.91
C ASN A 275 -4.16 -12.79 -16.61
N ASN A 276 -5.45 -12.94 -16.28
CA ASN A 276 -6.38 -13.87 -16.95
C ASN A 276 -5.89 -15.33 -17.02
N LEU A 277 -5.27 -15.81 -15.94
CA LEU A 277 -4.60 -17.13 -15.83
C LEU A 277 -3.31 -17.24 -16.66
N ALA A 278 -2.33 -16.39 -16.36
CA ALA A 278 -0.99 -16.41 -16.96
C ALA A 278 -0.96 -16.22 -18.49
N GLU A 279 -2.03 -15.68 -19.08
CA GLU A 279 -2.05 -15.25 -20.50
C GLU A 279 -1.05 -14.12 -20.76
N LYS A 280 -0.87 -13.25 -19.77
CA LYS A 280 0.20 -12.24 -19.76
C LYS A 280 0.92 -12.30 -18.43
N ILE A 281 2.25 -12.24 -18.48
CA ILE A 281 3.09 -12.26 -17.29
C ILE A 281 4.07 -11.09 -17.35
N GLY A 282 4.18 -10.40 -16.23
CA GLY A 282 5.19 -9.39 -15.99
C GLY A 282 6.01 -9.81 -14.80
N SER A 283 7.31 -9.57 -14.84
CA SER A 283 8.16 -9.76 -13.67
C SER A 283 9.10 -8.58 -13.49
N TYR A 284 9.36 -8.22 -12.24
CA TYR A 284 10.32 -7.19 -11.88
C TYR A 284 11.18 -7.68 -10.71
N GLN A 285 12.49 -7.52 -10.81
CA GLN A 285 13.43 -7.92 -9.77
C GLN A 285 14.29 -6.74 -9.36
N PHE A 286 14.60 -6.65 -8.07
CA PHE A 286 15.50 -5.64 -7.52
C PHE A 286 16.20 -6.14 -6.26
N GLU A 287 17.33 -5.54 -5.98
CA GLU A 287 18.01 -5.69 -4.70
C GLU A 287 17.52 -4.62 -3.73
N ALA A 288 17.16 -5.01 -2.51
CA ALA A 288 16.73 -4.12 -1.44
C ALA A 288 17.75 -4.17 -0.30
N ALA A 289 18.31 -3.01 0.06
CA ALA A 289 19.11 -2.84 1.26
C ALA A 289 18.19 -2.33 2.38
N VAL A 290 17.80 -3.22 3.29
CA VAL A 290 16.97 -2.89 4.46
C VAL A 290 17.89 -2.42 5.57
N ARG A 291 17.77 -1.14 5.94
CA ARG A 291 18.60 -0.50 6.96
C ARG A 291 18.17 -0.88 8.38
N ASP A 292 19.08 -0.76 9.34
CA ASP A 292 18.78 -0.92 10.76
C ASP A 292 18.34 0.42 11.36
N TYR A 293 17.03 0.60 11.57
CA TYR A 293 16.47 1.84 12.13
C TYR A 293 16.43 1.87 13.67
N ASN A 294 17.05 0.90 14.34
CA ASN A 294 17.12 0.84 15.80
C ASN A 294 18.35 1.52 16.40
N GLN A 295 19.22 2.03 15.54
CA GLN A 295 20.40 2.74 15.99
C GLN A 295 20.00 4.07 16.62
N ASN A 296 20.75 4.51 17.65
CA ASN A 296 20.52 5.78 18.34
C ASN A 296 21.21 6.97 17.63
N GLU A 297 21.18 6.98 16.31
CA GLU A 297 21.76 8.04 15.48
C GLU A 297 20.69 8.72 14.63
N LEU A 298 20.93 9.98 14.24
CA LEU A 298 20.01 10.71 13.36
C LEU A 298 19.93 9.98 12.01
N MET A 299 18.71 9.60 11.62
CA MET A 299 18.47 8.86 10.37
C MET A 299 17.34 9.47 9.58
N VAL A 300 17.38 9.31 8.27
CA VAL A 300 16.28 9.59 7.35
C VAL A 300 15.92 8.31 6.61
N SER A 301 14.64 8.00 6.43
CA SER A 301 14.18 6.80 5.70
C SER A 301 14.55 6.86 4.22
N ASP A 302 14.24 5.81 3.47
CA ASP A 302 14.30 5.91 2.02
C ASP A 302 13.24 6.92 1.57
N LEU A 303 13.49 7.55 0.43
CA LEU A 303 12.56 8.51 -0.15
C LEU A 303 11.49 7.75 -0.95
N GLN A 304 10.22 8.04 -0.71
CA GLN A 304 9.11 7.51 -1.49
C GLN A 304 8.55 8.60 -2.40
N MET A 305 8.66 8.40 -3.72
CA MET A 305 7.93 9.23 -4.69
C MET A 305 6.44 8.95 -4.59
N ALA A 306 5.65 10.02 -4.63
CA ALA A 306 4.20 9.98 -4.54
C ALA A 306 3.54 10.68 -5.73
N LEU A 307 2.44 10.10 -6.21
CA LEU A 307 1.50 10.76 -7.13
C LEU A 307 0.69 11.82 -6.38
N LYS A 308 0.37 11.55 -5.11
CA LYS A 308 -0.43 12.42 -4.26
C LYS A 308 -0.12 12.16 -2.79
N VAL A 309 -0.10 13.22 -1.99
CA VAL A 309 -0.06 13.16 -0.53
C VAL A 309 -1.29 13.89 0.00
N GLU A 310 -2.03 13.25 0.90
CA GLU A 310 -3.24 13.79 1.51
C GLU A 310 -3.12 13.70 3.04
N GLU A 311 -3.28 14.83 3.71
CA GLU A 311 -3.37 14.89 5.17
C GLU A 311 -4.79 14.59 5.64
N ASN A 312 -4.91 14.16 6.90
CA ASN A 312 -6.20 13.91 7.56
C ASN A 312 -7.10 12.91 6.83
N ALA A 313 -6.51 11.88 6.22
CA ALA A 313 -7.27 10.80 5.59
C ALA A 313 -8.31 10.23 6.57
N ALA A 314 -9.55 10.07 6.09
CA ALA A 314 -10.71 9.79 6.92
C ALA A 314 -10.89 8.30 7.25
N ASP A 315 -10.25 7.40 6.48
CA ASP A 315 -10.48 5.95 6.52
C ASP A 315 -9.18 5.15 6.39
N PRO A 316 -9.16 3.85 6.78
CA PRO A 316 -8.03 2.96 6.52
C PRO A 316 -7.96 2.63 5.01
N ASP A 317 -7.28 3.48 4.25
CA ASP A 317 -6.82 3.18 2.89
C ASP A 317 -5.43 2.54 2.95
N LYS A 318 -5.15 1.61 2.02
CA LYS A 318 -3.89 0.86 1.99
C LYS A 318 -2.65 1.76 1.89
N PHE A 319 -2.77 2.97 1.35
CA PHE A 319 -1.69 3.95 1.23
C PHE A 319 -1.60 4.92 2.43
N VAL A 320 -2.44 4.75 3.45
CA VAL A 320 -2.26 5.44 4.74
C VAL A 320 -1.03 4.87 5.44
N LYS A 321 -0.10 5.75 5.81
CA LYS A 321 1.13 5.34 6.49
C LYS A 321 0.84 4.92 7.93
N PRO A 322 1.45 3.83 8.42
CA PRO A 322 1.19 3.32 9.76
C PRO A 322 1.38 4.38 10.86
N ASN A 323 0.45 4.42 11.82
CA ASN A 323 0.44 5.36 12.93
C ASN A 323 0.41 6.84 12.49
N THR A 324 -0.25 7.12 11.35
CA THR A 324 -0.48 8.47 10.81
C THR A 324 -1.90 8.63 10.26
N ARG A 325 -2.25 9.86 9.89
CA ARG A 325 -3.38 10.17 9.00
C ARG A 325 -2.91 10.67 7.63
N LEU A 326 -1.67 10.35 7.26
CA LEU A 326 -1.06 10.75 6.01
C LEU A 326 -1.24 9.64 4.99
N ARG A 327 -1.96 9.94 3.91
CA ARG A 327 -2.12 9.04 2.78
C ARG A 327 -1.13 9.39 1.68
N VAL A 328 -0.27 8.45 1.32
CA VAL A 328 0.84 8.65 0.37
C VAL A 328 0.68 7.69 -0.80
N VAL A 329 0.04 8.15 -1.87
CA VAL A 329 -0.19 7.34 -3.08
C VAL A 329 1.12 7.22 -3.85
N PRO A 330 1.72 6.02 -3.99
CA PRO A 330 3.05 5.87 -4.57
C PRO A 330 3.08 6.20 -6.07
N ASN A 331 4.25 6.57 -6.59
CA ASN A 331 4.55 6.72 -8.03
C ASN A 331 5.59 5.69 -8.50
N PRO A 332 5.22 4.42 -8.74
CA PRO A 332 6.19 3.38 -9.10
C PRO A 332 6.82 3.57 -10.48
N ALA A 333 6.11 4.20 -11.42
CA ALA A 333 6.67 4.47 -12.74
C ALA A 333 7.67 5.63 -12.75
N ALA A 334 7.83 6.34 -11.63
CA ALA A 334 8.69 7.52 -11.53
C ALA A 334 8.44 8.53 -12.67
N LEU A 335 7.19 8.58 -13.16
CA LEU A 335 6.81 9.49 -14.23
C LEU A 335 6.70 10.88 -13.64
N ILE A 336 7.73 11.68 -13.90
CA ILE A 336 7.80 13.06 -13.46
C ILE A 336 7.52 13.92 -14.69
N VAL A 337 6.25 14.32 -14.82
CA VAL A 337 5.84 15.31 -15.81
C VAL A 337 6.16 16.67 -15.24
N LYS A 338 7.11 17.38 -15.86
CA LYS A 338 7.65 18.65 -15.39
C LYS A 338 6.62 19.74 -15.03
N LYS A 339 5.39 19.65 -15.53
CA LYS A 339 4.31 20.61 -15.24
C LYS A 339 3.58 20.36 -13.91
N ASN A 340 3.79 19.19 -13.30
CA ASN A 340 3.16 18.81 -12.05
C ASN A 340 4.24 18.73 -10.96
N PRO A 341 4.00 19.30 -9.76
CA PRO A 341 4.90 19.12 -8.65
C PRO A 341 5.11 17.64 -8.34
N MET A 342 6.35 17.22 -8.17
CA MET A 342 6.68 15.87 -7.70
C MET A 342 6.57 15.85 -6.19
N ALA A 343 5.75 14.96 -5.65
CA ALA A 343 5.67 14.75 -4.20
C ALA A 343 6.65 13.66 -3.75
N VAL A 344 7.32 13.90 -2.63
CA VAL A 344 8.23 12.93 -2.00
C VAL A 344 7.94 12.87 -0.51
N TYR A 345 7.81 11.65 0.01
CA TYR A 345 7.58 11.33 1.43
C TYR A 345 8.81 10.65 2.04
N TYR A 346 9.08 10.93 3.31
CA TYR A 346 10.13 10.27 4.09
C TYR A 346 9.91 10.49 5.60
N ASP A 347 10.55 9.67 6.41
CA ASP A 347 10.59 9.81 7.86
C ASP A 347 11.99 10.27 8.32
N ILE A 348 12.04 11.03 9.40
CA ILE A 348 13.24 11.42 10.12
C ILE A 348 13.17 10.75 11.49
N TYR A 349 14.22 10.05 11.91
CA TYR A 349 14.29 9.31 13.16
C TYR A 349 15.39 9.84 14.07
N ASN A 350 15.18 9.64 15.39
CA ASN A 350 16.13 9.91 16.46
C ASN A 350 16.61 11.38 16.51
N LEU A 351 15.69 12.32 16.24
CA LEU A 351 15.92 13.74 16.51
C LEU A 351 16.10 13.99 18.01
N THR A 352 17.03 14.87 18.35
CA THR A 352 17.23 15.33 19.72
C THR A 352 16.07 16.21 20.15
N LEU A 353 15.66 16.08 21.42
CA LEU A 353 14.66 16.95 22.04
C LEU A 353 15.34 17.92 22.99
N ASP A 354 14.83 19.15 23.05
CA ASP A 354 15.19 20.12 24.07
C ASP A 354 14.53 19.80 25.42
N ASN A 355 14.80 20.65 26.42
CA ASN A 355 14.22 20.52 27.77
C ASN A 355 12.69 20.66 27.80
N SER A 356 12.07 21.16 26.72
CA SER A 356 10.62 21.29 26.57
C SER A 356 10.01 20.15 25.74
N GLY A 357 10.81 19.18 25.30
CA GLY A 357 10.34 18.04 24.51
C GLY A 357 10.18 18.33 23.02
N HIS A 358 10.76 19.43 22.51
CA HIS A 358 10.70 19.80 21.10
C HIS A 358 12.01 19.48 20.38
N SER A 359 11.90 18.96 19.16
CA SER A 359 12.98 18.83 18.19
C SER A 359 13.11 20.10 17.37
N SER A 360 14.33 20.43 16.94
CA SER A 360 14.60 21.50 15.98
C SER A 360 15.58 21.01 14.93
N TYR A 361 15.24 21.16 13.65
CA TYR A 361 16.01 20.60 12.56
C TYR A 361 15.89 21.43 11.29
N GLU A 362 16.89 21.31 10.43
CA GLU A 362 16.92 21.87 9.09
C GLU A 362 16.79 20.74 8.07
N VAL A 363 15.98 20.96 7.04
CA VAL A 363 15.91 20.08 5.88
C VAL A 363 16.34 20.84 4.62
N ALA A 364 17.36 20.31 3.95
CA ALA A 364 17.82 20.79 2.66
C ALA A 364 17.44 19.80 1.56
N TYR A 365 16.78 20.31 0.52
CA TYR A 365 16.40 19.57 -0.68
C TYR A 365 17.32 19.99 -1.81
N THR A 366 17.93 19.04 -2.51
CA THR A 366 18.74 19.32 -3.69
C THR A 366 18.40 18.38 -4.83
N VAL A 367 17.97 18.92 -5.97
CA VAL A 367 17.81 18.16 -7.22
C VAL A 367 18.97 18.50 -8.15
N LYS A 368 19.74 17.50 -8.56
CA LYS A 368 20.88 17.66 -9.49
C LYS A 368 20.62 16.89 -10.78
N THR A 369 20.81 17.53 -11.92
CA THR A 369 20.78 16.84 -13.22
C THR A 369 22.10 16.10 -13.46
N LEU A 370 22.00 14.83 -13.88
CA LEU A 370 23.13 13.97 -14.17
C LEU A 370 23.43 14.07 -15.68
N ASN A 371 24.16 15.10 -16.10
CA ASN A 371 24.63 15.19 -17.49
C ASN A 371 25.76 14.18 -17.72
N GLU A 372 25.57 13.25 -18.66
CA GLU A 372 26.52 12.15 -18.97
C GLU A 372 27.90 12.59 -19.47
N LYS A 373 28.18 13.89 -19.66
CA LYS A 373 29.47 14.35 -20.19
C LYS A 373 29.87 15.69 -19.60
N LYS A 374 30.45 15.70 -18.40
CA LYS A 374 31.54 16.59 -17.96
C LYS A 374 31.87 16.32 -16.49
N GLY A 375 33.14 16.02 -16.23
CA GLY A 375 33.64 15.60 -14.92
C GLY A 375 33.27 16.53 -13.77
N LEU A 376 33.24 15.91 -12.58
CA LEU A 376 32.84 16.43 -11.25
C LEU A 376 33.32 17.86 -10.90
N VAL A 377 34.38 18.34 -11.54
CA VAL A 377 35.07 19.60 -11.20
C VAL A 377 34.45 20.84 -11.87
N LEU A 378 33.68 20.70 -12.96
CA LEU A 378 33.09 21.84 -13.69
C LEU A 378 31.72 22.30 -13.14
N ALA A 379 31.05 21.50 -12.30
CA ALA A 379 29.70 21.81 -11.82
C ALA A 379 29.66 22.95 -10.79
N ILE A 380 30.72 23.13 -10.00
CA ILE A 380 30.80 24.19 -8.98
C ILE A 380 31.07 25.56 -9.62
N ALA A 381 31.82 25.61 -10.73
CA ALA A 381 32.11 26.85 -11.45
C ALA A 381 30.88 27.47 -12.15
N GLN A 382 29.86 26.66 -12.48
CA GLN A 382 28.66 27.13 -13.18
C GLN A 382 27.62 27.80 -12.27
N LEU A 383 27.76 27.70 -10.94
CA LEU A 383 26.89 28.41 -9.99
C LEU A 383 27.06 29.94 -10.04
N PHE A 384 28.14 30.45 -10.65
CA PHE A 384 28.44 31.88 -10.76
C PHE A 384 28.18 32.48 -12.15
N THR A 385 27.70 31.70 -13.12
CA THR A 385 27.40 32.16 -14.47
C THR A 385 25.92 31.99 -14.77
N GLY A 386 25.20 33.09 -15.01
CA GLY A 386 23.74 33.14 -15.21
C GLY A 386 23.17 32.42 -16.44
N LYS A 387 23.43 31.12 -16.59
CA LYS A 387 22.81 30.23 -17.58
C LYS A 387 22.06 29.08 -16.86
N LYS A 388 20.93 28.68 -17.47
CA LYS A 388 19.95 27.63 -17.07
C LYS A 388 20.27 26.86 -15.77
N LYS A 389 19.37 26.97 -14.78
CA LYS A 389 19.43 26.26 -13.50
C LYS A 389 19.65 24.75 -13.72
N THR A 390 20.84 24.25 -13.41
CA THR A 390 21.19 22.82 -13.47
C THR A 390 20.85 22.07 -12.19
N SER A 391 20.49 22.82 -11.15
CA SER A 391 20.07 22.32 -9.85
C SER A 391 18.97 23.17 -9.22
N LEU A 392 18.11 22.53 -8.43
CA LEU A 392 17.14 23.17 -7.53
C LEU A 392 17.59 22.91 -6.10
N SER A 393 17.67 23.96 -5.28
CA SER A 393 17.98 23.84 -3.85
C SER A 393 16.99 24.64 -3.01
N SER A 394 16.52 24.05 -1.93
CA SER A 394 15.64 24.69 -0.94
C SER A 394 16.04 24.24 0.46
N VAL A 395 15.96 25.15 1.44
CA VAL A 395 16.26 24.86 2.84
C VAL A 395 15.08 25.31 3.68
N THR A 396 14.67 24.50 4.65
CA THR A 396 13.55 24.80 5.56
C THR A 396 13.93 24.46 6.99
N LEU A 397 13.71 25.40 7.90
CA LEU A 397 13.83 25.19 9.34
C LEU A 397 12.50 24.71 9.90
N LYS A 398 12.53 23.67 10.73
CA LYS A 398 11.35 23.04 11.32
C LYS A 398 11.52 22.76 12.80
N GLN A 399 10.39 22.63 13.48
CA GLN A 399 10.28 22.16 14.85
C GLN A 399 9.21 21.06 14.91
N GLY A 400 9.34 20.13 15.85
CA GLY A 400 8.37 19.07 16.04
C GLY A 400 8.36 18.50 17.44
N ALA A 401 7.27 17.87 17.86
CA ALA A 401 7.06 17.41 19.25
C ALA A 401 7.46 15.94 19.50
N SER A 402 8.40 15.40 18.72
CA SER A 402 8.79 13.98 18.76
C SER A 402 10.20 13.77 18.23
N THR A 403 10.85 12.70 18.67
CA THR A 403 12.13 12.22 18.11
C THR A 403 11.98 11.68 16.69
N THR A 404 10.74 11.43 16.25
CA THR A 404 10.41 11.00 14.89
C THR A 404 9.49 12.02 14.24
N GLN A 405 9.85 12.47 13.04
CA GLN A 405 9.05 13.38 12.22
C GLN A 405 8.77 12.72 10.88
N ARG A 406 7.57 12.93 10.35
CA ARG A 406 7.15 12.38 9.06
C ARG A 406 6.87 13.52 8.13
N GLU A 407 7.55 13.52 7.00
CA GLU A 407 7.73 14.68 6.18
C GLU A 407 7.39 14.40 4.73
N TYR A 408 6.90 15.44 4.06
CA TYR A 408 6.72 15.41 2.62
C TYR A 408 6.97 16.78 2.01
N ILE A 409 7.34 16.78 0.74
CA ILE A 409 7.58 18.00 -0.03
C ILE A 409 7.00 17.85 -1.45
N GLY A 410 6.40 18.93 -1.95
CA GLY A 410 6.13 19.10 -3.38
C GLY A 410 7.25 19.90 -4.03
N LEU A 411 7.92 19.32 -5.02
CA LEU A 411 9.03 19.95 -5.74
C LEU A 411 8.58 20.36 -7.14
N ASP A 412 8.70 21.64 -7.45
CA ASP A 412 8.54 22.14 -8.82
C ASP A 412 9.85 21.95 -9.59
N VAL A 413 9.84 21.04 -10.56
CA VAL A 413 10.99 20.68 -11.41
C VAL A 413 10.83 21.21 -12.84
N SER A 414 9.88 22.13 -13.08
CA SER A 414 9.56 22.67 -14.40
C SER A 414 10.75 23.37 -15.09
N ASP A 415 11.61 24.01 -14.31
CA ASP A 415 12.81 24.72 -14.78
C ASP A 415 14.00 23.79 -15.08
N LEU A 416 13.98 22.54 -14.62
CA LEU A 416 15.13 21.64 -14.74
C LEU A 416 15.23 20.99 -16.13
N PRO A 417 16.43 20.72 -16.65
CA PRO A 417 16.62 19.93 -17.87
C PRO A 417 15.95 18.55 -17.81
N GLU A 418 15.55 18.02 -18.96
CA GLU A 418 15.10 16.63 -19.06
C GLU A 418 16.26 15.64 -18.87
N GLY A 419 15.92 14.41 -18.51
CA GLY A 419 16.84 13.29 -18.37
C GLY A 419 17.08 12.87 -16.92
N ALA A 420 18.16 12.12 -16.73
CA ALA A 420 18.52 11.58 -15.43
C ALA A 420 18.83 12.71 -14.43
N ALA A 421 18.29 12.57 -13.22
CA ALA A 421 18.55 13.47 -12.11
C ALA A 421 18.59 12.68 -10.80
N GLN A 422 18.96 13.34 -9.72
CA GLN A 422 18.92 12.79 -8.37
C GLN A 422 18.36 13.83 -7.42
N LEU A 423 17.41 13.43 -6.59
CA LEU A 423 17.01 14.19 -5.41
C LEU A 423 17.82 13.70 -4.21
N GLU A 424 18.35 14.65 -3.46
CA GLU A 424 18.91 14.47 -2.12
C GLU A 424 18.05 15.23 -1.11
N VAL A 425 17.71 14.56 -0.02
CA VAL A 425 17.11 15.15 1.18
C VAL A 425 18.14 15.03 2.29
N LYS A 426 18.69 16.16 2.71
CA LYS A 426 19.64 16.25 3.81
C LYS A 426 18.97 16.83 5.04
N VAL A 427 19.15 16.20 6.17
CA VAL A 427 18.60 16.62 7.46
C VAL A 427 19.73 16.94 8.42
N LYS A 428 19.61 18.07 9.11
CA LYS A 428 20.49 18.48 10.20
C LYS A 428 19.68 18.66 11.48
N ASP A 429 20.02 17.93 12.52
CA ASP A 429 19.51 18.18 13.87
C ASP A 429 20.25 19.38 14.46
N LEU A 430 19.51 20.45 14.78
CA LEU A 430 20.08 21.71 15.24
C LEU A 430 20.50 21.67 16.71
N LEU A 431 19.99 20.72 17.50
CA LEU A 431 20.35 20.57 18.91
C LEU A 431 21.60 19.71 19.07
N SER A 432 21.72 18.62 18.31
CA SER A 432 22.92 17.76 18.35
C SER A 432 24.01 18.14 17.35
N GLY A 433 23.69 18.93 16.32
CA GLY A 433 24.59 19.28 15.22
C GLY A 433 24.84 18.14 14.22
N LYS A 434 24.23 16.97 14.40
CA LYS A 434 24.39 15.80 13.51
C LYS A 434 23.64 16.00 12.19
N GLU A 435 24.15 15.38 11.13
CA GLU A 435 23.59 15.46 9.78
C GLU A 435 23.48 14.07 9.16
N THR A 436 22.45 13.87 8.33
CA THR A 436 22.22 12.64 7.56
C THR A 436 21.55 12.97 6.23
N ALA A 437 21.58 12.06 5.26
CA ALA A 437 20.96 12.29 3.95
C ALA A 437 20.39 10.99 3.35
N SER A 438 19.37 11.16 2.51
CA SER A 438 18.79 10.11 1.67
C SER A 438 18.70 10.62 0.23
N THR A 439 18.81 9.71 -0.73
CA THR A 439 18.75 10.08 -2.15
C THR A 439 17.85 9.14 -2.93
N ILE A 440 17.28 9.65 -4.02
CA ILE A 440 16.51 8.84 -4.98
C ILE A 440 16.81 9.30 -6.42
N PRO A 441 17.09 8.35 -7.34
CA PRO A 441 17.23 8.69 -8.75
C PRO A 441 15.88 9.10 -9.35
N LEU A 442 15.93 10.06 -10.27
CA LEU A 442 14.79 10.63 -10.98
C LEU A 442 15.03 10.56 -12.49
N ASN A 443 13.94 10.55 -13.26
CA ASN A 443 13.99 10.76 -14.70
C ASN A 443 12.97 11.84 -15.10
N LEU A 444 13.45 13.01 -15.51
CA LEU A 444 12.64 14.18 -15.79
C LEU A 444 12.21 14.19 -17.26
N THR A 445 10.90 14.34 -17.51
CA THR A 445 10.34 14.35 -18.88
C THR A 445 9.38 15.52 -19.06
N SER A 446 9.35 16.15 -20.24
CA SER A 446 8.42 17.27 -20.51
C SER A 446 6.95 16.84 -20.58
N GLY A 447 6.68 15.53 -20.68
CA GLY A 447 5.36 14.97 -20.98
C GLY A 447 4.90 15.37 -22.38
N LYS A 448 4.49 14.41 -23.22
CA LYS A 448 3.69 14.77 -24.41
C LYS A 448 2.31 15.22 -23.90
N LYS A 449 1.83 16.34 -24.43
CA LYS A 449 0.46 16.85 -24.19
C LYS A 449 -0.57 15.82 -24.58
#